data_AF-A0A7Y9KHZ4-F1
#
_entry.id   AF-A0A7Y9KHZ4-F1
#
_cell.length_a   1.000
_cell.length_b   1.000
_cell.length_c   1.000
_cell.angle_alpha   90.00
_cell.angle_beta   90.00
_cell.angle_gamma   90.00
#
_symmetry.space_group_name_H-M   'P 1'
#
loop_
_entity.id
_entity.type
_entity.pdbx_description
1 polymer ?
#
loop_
_entity_poly.entity_id
_entity_poly.type
_entity_poly.pdbx_seq_one_letter_code
_entity_poly.pdbx_strand_id
1 'polypeptide(L)'
;MSTWVYIRGWLEFYGQKAEAEHIIHRGEPAGWAFPEGGWLDAACYARAVRSRYSDDVLDQIREIAALPATDEDNDRVCGLFLVLHEEGHQTEWQIRDGKVQVGQAPARYDYLWQ
;
A
#
# COMPACT_ATOMS: atom_id res chain seq x y z
N MET A 1 -0.94 -16.05 -20.36
CA MET A 1 -2.14 -15.57 -19.62
C MET A 1 -1.63 -14.96 -18.32
N SER A 2 -1.97 -13.72 -17.99
CA SER A 2 -1.52 -13.12 -16.73
C SER A 2 -2.45 -13.54 -15.58
N THR A 3 -1.88 -14.13 -14.55
CA THR A 3 -2.54 -14.45 -13.28
C THR A 3 -3.05 -13.18 -12.58
N TRP A 4 -3.95 -13.36 -11.62
CA TRP A 4 -4.45 -12.28 -10.78
C TRP A 4 -3.63 -12.16 -9.49
N VAL A 5 -3.57 -10.94 -8.98
CA VAL A 5 -2.98 -10.60 -7.69
C VAL A 5 -3.98 -9.74 -6.93
N TYR A 6 -4.29 -10.13 -5.70
CA TYR A 6 -5.20 -9.41 -4.82
C TYR A 6 -4.37 -8.61 -3.84
N ILE A 7 -4.42 -7.29 -3.97
CA ILE A 7 -3.65 -6.38 -3.13
C ILE A 7 -4.64 -5.68 -2.20
N ARG A 8 -4.34 -5.70 -0.90
CA ARG A 8 -5.09 -4.97 0.12
C ARG A 8 -4.15 -4.44 1.19
N GLY A 9 -4.42 -3.24 1.69
CA GLY A 9 -3.58 -2.62 2.69
C GLY A 9 -3.97 -1.19 2.95
N TRP A 10 -3.12 -0.51 3.69
CA TRP A 10 -3.29 0.90 4.01
C TRP A 10 -1.95 1.62 4.14
N LEU A 11 -2.03 2.93 4.02
CA LEU A 11 -0.99 3.90 4.36
C LEU A 11 -1.56 4.84 5.42
N GLU A 12 -0.75 5.17 6.42
CA GLU A 12 -1.02 6.17 7.45
C GLU A 12 -0.09 7.36 7.23
N PHE A 13 -0.62 8.56 7.44
CA PHE A 13 0.04 9.82 7.17
C PHE A 13 0.12 10.68 8.43
N TYR A 14 1.13 11.55 8.45
CA TYR A 14 1.44 12.48 9.53
C TYR A 14 1.61 13.90 8.94
N GLY A 15 0.75 14.26 7.98
CA GLY A 15 0.79 15.53 7.23
C GLY A 15 1.07 15.38 5.73
N GLN A 16 1.38 14.17 5.25
CA GLN A 16 1.69 13.91 3.84
C GLN A 16 0.47 13.62 2.95
N LYS A 17 -0.75 13.55 3.51
CA LYS A 17 -1.95 13.06 2.82
C LYS A 17 -2.25 13.80 1.52
N ALA A 18 -2.17 15.13 1.50
CA ALA A 18 -2.46 15.91 0.30
C ALA A 18 -1.51 15.59 -0.87
N GLU A 19 -0.22 15.38 -0.58
CA GLU A 19 0.77 15.01 -1.59
C GLU A 19 0.58 13.54 -2.01
N ALA A 20 0.28 12.65 -1.07
CA ALA A 20 -0.06 11.26 -1.36
C ALA A 20 -1.29 11.16 -2.27
N GLU A 21 -2.34 11.95 -2.02
CA GLU A 21 -3.51 12.09 -2.89
C GLU A 21 -3.11 12.53 -4.29
N HIS A 22 -2.20 13.49 -4.43
CA HIS A 22 -1.71 13.94 -5.74
C HIS A 22 -1.01 12.80 -6.50
N ILE A 23 -0.12 12.05 -5.83
CA ILE A 23 0.56 10.87 -6.40
C ILE A 23 -0.46 9.79 -6.81
N ILE A 24 -1.46 9.54 -5.97
CA ILE A 24 -2.52 8.56 -6.24
C ILE A 24 -3.32 8.92 -7.49
N HIS A 25 -3.77 10.18 -7.60
CA HIS A 25 -4.58 10.65 -8.73
C HIS A 25 -3.79 10.78 -10.04
N ARG A 26 -2.47 11.02 -9.97
CA ARG A 26 -1.60 11.05 -11.15
C ARG A 26 -1.34 9.66 -11.74
N GLY A 27 -1.33 8.63 -10.89
CA GLY A 27 -1.22 7.23 -11.29
C GLY A 27 -2.58 6.60 -11.59
N GLU A 28 -2.81 5.40 -11.08
CA GLU A 28 -4.10 4.71 -11.15
C GLU A 28 -4.84 4.86 -9.80
N PRO A 29 -5.87 5.71 -9.69
CA PRO A 29 -6.61 5.89 -8.45
C PRO A 29 -7.53 4.70 -8.12
N ALA A 30 -7.88 3.86 -9.10
CA ALA A 30 -8.84 2.78 -8.86
C ALA A 30 -8.29 1.73 -7.88
N GLY A 31 -9.01 1.57 -6.76
CA GLY A 31 -8.64 0.70 -5.66
C GLY A 31 -8.32 1.48 -4.38
N TRP A 32 -7.96 2.76 -4.50
CA TRP A 32 -7.73 3.65 -3.37
C TRP A 32 -9.03 4.24 -2.81
N ALA A 33 -9.08 4.41 -1.50
CA ALA A 33 -10.13 5.11 -0.79
C ALA A 33 -9.55 5.84 0.43
N PHE A 34 -10.11 7.02 0.73
CA PHE A 34 -9.73 7.81 1.90
C PHE A 34 -10.88 7.71 2.91
N PRO A 35 -10.71 7.00 4.04
CA PRO A 35 -11.74 6.94 5.06
C PRO A 35 -12.02 8.33 5.62
N GLU A 36 -13.30 8.62 5.84
CA GLU A 36 -13.76 9.87 6.47
C GLU A 36 -14.08 9.66 7.95
N GLY A 37 -13.76 10.66 8.78
CA GLY A 37 -14.02 10.65 10.21
C GLY A 37 -12.92 9.99 11.06
N GLY A 38 -12.92 10.29 12.36
CA GLY A 38 -11.86 9.87 13.28
C GLY A 38 -10.61 10.78 13.21
N TRP A 39 -9.53 10.31 13.83
CA TRP A 39 -8.24 11.03 13.91
C TRP A 39 -7.15 10.39 13.04
N LEU A 40 -7.44 9.26 12.40
CA LEU A 40 -6.50 8.53 11.57
C LEU A 40 -6.49 9.14 10.16
N ASP A 41 -5.37 9.72 9.76
CA ASP A 41 -5.17 10.15 8.38
C ASP A 41 -4.58 9.00 7.57
N ALA A 42 -5.38 8.41 6.68
CA ALA A 42 -5.00 7.20 5.96
C ALA A 42 -5.53 7.16 4.53
N ALA A 43 -4.92 6.28 3.74
CA ALA A 43 -5.43 5.81 2.45
C ALA A 43 -5.48 4.28 2.47
N CYS A 44 -6.63 3.70 2.17
CA CYS A 44 -6.82 2.26 2.05
C CYS A 44 -6.76 1.87 0.57
N TYR A 45 -6.20 0.70 0.29
CA TYR A 45 -6.25 0.09 -1.04
C TYR A 45 -6.85 -1.30 -0.95
N ALA A 46 -7.75 -1.64 -1.88
CA ALA A 46 -8.23 -3.00 -2.05
C ALA A 46 -8.67 -3.25 -3.50
N ARG A 47 -7.91 -4.08 -4.23
CA ARG A 47 -8.24 -4.41 -5.64
C ARG A 47 -7.54 -5.69 -6.11
N ALA A 48 -8.20 -6.42 -7.01
CA ALA A 48 -7.56 -7.44 -7.82
C ALA A 48 -6.99 -6.81 -9.11
N VAL A 49 -5.69 -7.02 -9.37
CA VAL A 49 -5.00 -6.55 -10.58
C VAL A 49 -4.40 -7.73 -11.33
N ARG A 50 -4.09 -7.57 -12.62
CA ARG A 50 -3.27 -8.57 -13.31
C ARG A 50 -1.86 -8.51 -12.75
N SER A 51 -1.20 -9.66 -12.61
CA SER A 51 0.15 -9.77 -12.03
C SER A 51 1.16 -8.80 -12.66
N ARG A 52 1.09 -8.58 -13.97
CA ARG A 52 1.93 -7.61 -14.70
C ARG A 52 1.77 -6.14 -14.28
N TYR A 53 0.70 -5.78 -13.59
CA TYR A 53 0.43 -4.43 -13.07
C TYR A 53 0.66 -4.33 -11.56
N SER A 54 1.10 -5.42 -10.91
CA SER A 54 1.39 -5.40 -9.46
C SER A 54 2.56 -4.46 -9.15
N ASP A 55 3.56 -4.41 -10.04
CA ASP A 55 4.72 -3.54 -9.88
C ASP A 55 4.35 -2.06 -9.99
N ASP A 56 3.38 -1.70 -10.84
CA ASP A 56 2.88 -0.33 -10.95
C ASP A 56 2.26 0.16 -9.63
N VAL A 57 1.50 -0.71 -8.95
CA VAL A 57 0.93 -0.42 -7.62
C VAL A 57 2.04 -0.28 -6.59
N LEU A 58 3.02 -1.18 -6.62
CA LEU A 58 4.16 -1.15 -5.70
C LEU A 58 5.01 0.12 -5.89
N ASP A 59 5.22 0.56 -7.12
CA ASP A 59 6.00 1.76 -7.44
C ASP A 59 5.26 3.04 -7.00
N GLN A 60 3.94 3.09 -7.17
CA GLN A 60 3.13 4.18 -6.61
C GLN A 60 3.25 4.22 -5.07
N ILE A 61 3.19 3.07 -4.39
CA ILE A 61 3.37 2.99 -2.94
C ILE A 61 4.79 3.40 -2.53
N ARG A 62 5.83 3.03 -3.31
CA ARG A 62 7.22 3.45 -3.06
C ARG A 62 7.38 4.95 -3.16
N GLU A 63 6.71 5.58 -4.12
CA GLU A 63 6.73 7.03 -4.27
C GLU A 63 6.09 7.72 -3.06
N ILE A 64 4.92 7.23 -2.61
CA ILE A 64 4.24 7.77 -1.42
C ILE A 64 5.08 7.53 -0.15
N ALA A 65 5.67 6.34 -0.01
CA ALA A 65 6.53 6.02 1.12
C ALA A 65 7.75 6.95 1.21
N ALA A 66 8.28 7.41 0.08
CA ALA A 66 9.45 8.29 0.03
C ALA A 66 9.15 9.74 0.43
N LEU A 67 7.88 10.11 0.63
CA LEU A 67 7.51 11.46 1.05
C LEU A 67 8.28 11.86 2.33
N PRO A 68 8.76 13.11 2.40
CA PRO A 68 9.46 13.61 3.57
C PRO A 68 8.50 13.66 4.77
N ALA A 69 9.07 13.57 5.98
CA ALA A 69 8.35 13.96 7.17
C ALA A 69 8.01 15.45 7.10
N THR A 70 6.86 15.83 7.64
CA THR A 70 6.33 17.20 7.57
C THR A 70 6.47 17.97 8.87
N ASP A 71 6.81 17.30 9.97
CA ASP A 71 6.92 17.86 11.32
C ASP A 71 8.30 17.59 11.97
N GLU A 72 8.48 18.12 13.18
CA GLU A 72 9.71 17.99 13.97
C GLU A 72 9.93 16.58 14.54
N ASP A 73 8.85 15.80 14.69
CA ASP A 73 8.88 14.41 15.15
C ASP A 73 9.43 13.47 14.05
N ASN A 74 9.54 13.97 12.83
CA ASN A 74 10.08 13.29 11.66
C ASN A 74 9.27 12.02 11.33
N ASP A 75 7.96 12.08 11.57
CA ASP A 75 7.05 10.98 11.30
C ASP A 75 6.90 10.76 9.79
N ARG A 76 7.23 9.55 9.36
CA ARG A 76 7.19 9.10 7.97
C ARG A 76 5.88 8.35 7.72
N VAL A 77 5.49 8.31 6.45
CA VAL A 77 4.41 7.41 6.01
C VAL A 77 4.71 5.99 6.49
N CYS A 78 3.72 5.36 7.12
CA CYS A 78 3.79 3.97 7.54
C CYS A 78 2.59 3.18 6.98
N GLY A 79 2.66 1.85 7.00
CA GLY A 79 1.56 1.04 6.48
C GLY A 79 1.94 -0.40 6.21
N LEU A 80 0.93 -1.17 5.78
CA LEU A 80 1.08 -2.59 5.47
C LEU A 80 0.13 -2.98 4.34
N PHE A 81 0.66 -3.75 3.39
CA PHE A 81 -0.14 -4.40 2.36
C PHE A 81 0.13 -5.89 2.37
N LEU A 82 -0.93 -6.66 2.13
CA LEU A 82 -0.88 -8.08 1.85
C LEU A 82 -1.23 -8.27 0.38
N VAL A 83 -0.40 -9.05 -0.29
CA VAL A 83 -0.44 -9.28 -1.72
C VAL A 83 -0.52 -10.76 -1.97
N LEU A 84 -1.70 -11.20 -2.40
CA LEU A 84 -2.04 -12.60 -2.58
C LEU A 84 -1.95 -12.93 -4.06
N HIS A 85 -1.05 -13.84 -4.39
CA HIS A 85 -0.84 -14.32 -5.74
C HIS A 85 -1.71 -15.55 -5.97
N GLU A 86 -2.37 -15.63 -7.13
CA GLU A 86 -3.23 -16.75 -7.50
C GLU A 86 -2.51 -18.13 -7.46
N GLU A 87 -1.18 -18.10 -7.53
CA GLU A 87 -0.27 -19.26 -7.39
C GLU A 87 -0.13 -19.79 -5.95
N GLY A 88 -0.88 -19.22 -4.99
CA GLY A 88 -0.99 -19.73 -3.62
C GLY A 88 0.10 -19.24 -2.67
N HIS A 89 0.85 -18.19 -3.05
CA HIS A 89 1.80 -17.53 -2.15
C HIS A 89 1.38 -16.09 -1.85
N GLN A 90 1.85 -15.58 -0.72
CA GLN A 90 1.54 -14.25 -0.26
C GLN A 90 2.83 -13.47 0.03
N THR A 91 2.86 -12.22 -0.41
CA THR A 91 3.90 -11.26 -0.02
C THR A 91 3.30 -10.19 0.87
N GLU A 92 4.12 -9.65 1.76
CA GLU A 92 3.80 -8.48 2.54
C GLU A 92 4.68 -7.30 2.10
N TRP A 93 4.07 -6.13 1.98
CA TRP A 93 4.77 -4.88 1.72
C TRP A 93 4.67 -4.04 2.98
N GLN A 94 5.80 -3.88 3.68
CA GLN A 94 5.89 -3.05 4.88
C GLN A 94 6.36 -1.66 4.50
N ILE A 95 5.57 -0.64 4.83
CA ILE A 95 5.92 0.76 4.59
C ILE A 95 6.43 1.33 5.90
N ARG A 96 7.71 1.69 5.93
CA ARG A 96 8.38 2.30 7.09
C ARG A 96 9.68 2.97 6.66
N ASP A 97 10.12 3.95 7.45
CA ASP A 97 11.44 4.58 7.29
C ASP A 97 11.70 5.14 5.88
N GLY A 98 10.65 5.65 5.24
CA GLY A 98 10.72 6.21 3.89
C GLY A 98 10.82 5.19 2.75
N LYS A 99 10.54 3.90 3.02
CA LYS A 99 10.79 2.78 2.10
C LYS A 99 9.69 1.74 2.16
N VAL A 100 9.66 0.88 1.14
CA VAL A 100 8.84 -0.33 1.09
C VAL A 100 9.74 -1.55 1.20
N GLN A 101 9.54 -2.37 2.23
CA GLN A 101 10.20 -3.66 2.39
C GLN A 101 9.24 -4.75 1.94
N VAL A 102 9.64 -5.48 0.90
CA VAL A 102 8.87 -6.60 0.36
C VAL A 102 9.42 -7.90 0.94
N GLY A 103 8.54 -8.71 1.52
CA GLY A 103 8.90 -10.00 2.11
C GLY A 103 7.81 -11.05 1.89
N GLN A 104 8.11 -12.29 2.27
CA GLN A 104 7.10 -13.33 2.33
C GLN A 104 6.14 -13.03 3.48
N ALA A 105 4.84 -13.09 3.23
CA ALA A 105 3.86 -12.91 4.30
C ALA A 105 3.94 -14.10 5.28
N PRO A 106 3.91 -13.87 6.60
CA PRO A 106 3.86 -14.92 7.59
C PRO A 106 2.64 -15.84 7.44
N ALA A 107 2.83 -17.15 7.66
CA ALA A 107 1.77 -18.17 7.51
C ALA A 107 0.50 -17.93 8.37
N ARG A 108 0.60 -17.09 9.41
CA ARG A 108 -0.59 -16.66 10.18
C ARG A 108 -1.63 -15.91 9.33
N TYR A 109 -1.26 -15.43 8.14
CA TYR A 109 -2.14 -14.74 7.20
C TYR A 109 -2.78 -15.67 6.16
N ASP A 110 -2.53 -16.99 6.22
CA ASP A 110 -3.06 -17.95 5.25
C ASP A 110 -4.60 -17.99 5.21
N TYR A 111 -5.28 -17.64 6.32
CA TYR A 111 -6.75 -17.54 6.37
C TYR A 111 -7.32 -16.48 5.42
N LEU A 112 -6.50 -15.53 4.99
CA LEU A 112 -6.92 -14.46 4.07
C LEU A 112 -7.01 -14.93 2.61
N TRP A 113 -6.54 -16.14 2.32
CA TRP A 113 -6.63 -16.80 1.01
C TRP A 113 -7.80 -17.80 0.91
N GLN A 114 -8.33 -18.26 2.04
CA GLN A 114 -9.38 -19.30 2.08
C GLN A 114 -10.71 -18.85 1.48
#